data_AF-A0A7Y3BR75-F1
#
_entry.id   AF-A0A7Y3BR75-F1
#
_cell.length_a   1.000
_cell.length_b   1.000
_cell.length_c   1.000
_cell.angle_alpha   90.00
_cell.angle_beta   90.00
_cell.angle_gamma   90.00
#
_symmetry.space_group_name_H-M   'P 1'
#
loop_
_entity.id
_entity.type
_entity.pdbx_description
1 polymer ?
#
loop_
_entity_poly.entity_id
_entity_poly.type
_entity_poly.pdbx_seq_one_letter_code
_entity_poly.pdbx_strand_id
1 'polypeptide(L)' 'MTHNRDLALVNVGCESCHGPGAAHAENPEEVGILRDTPASTCVQCHNAQHSDLFDYESYKKTMIVPGHGLPPR' A
#
# COMPACT_ATOMS: atom_id res chain seq x y z
N MET A 1 -12.98 9.44 -3.45
CA MET A 1 -13.48 8.17 -4.03
C MET A 1 -12.46 7.74 -5.07
N THR A 2 -11.81 6.60 -4.88
CA THR A 2 -10.83 6.10 -5.86
C THR A 2 -11.56 5.60 -7.10
N HIS A 3 -11.20 6.09 -8.28
CA HIS A 3 -11.87 5.79 -9.53
C HIS A 3 -10.95 4.95 -10.43
N ASN A 4 -11.14 3.62 -10.43
CA ASN A 4 -10.44 2.69 -11.32
C ASN A 4 -11.17 2.56 -12.67
N ARG A 5 -11.25 3.65 -13.43
CA ARG A 5 -12.11 3.77 -14.63
C ARG A 5 -11.56 3.03 -15.86
N ASP A 6 -10.27 2.74 -15.87
CA ASP A 6 -9.54 2.07 -16.96
C ASP A 6 -9.13 0.63 -16.60
N LEU A 7 -9.52 0.14 -15.42
CA LEU A 7 -9.13 -1.15 -14.85
C LEU A 7 -7.61 -1.31 -14.64
N ALA A 8 -6.82 -0.23 -14.68
CA ALA A 8 -5.37 -0.31 -14.50
C ALA A 8 -4.96 -0.79 -13.09
N LEU A 9 -5.86 -0.66 -12.10
CA LEU A 9 -5.58 -0.98 -10.69
C LEU A 9 -6.16 -2.33 -10.22
N VAL A 10 -6.51 -3.25 -11.12
CA VAL A 10 -7.12 -4.56 -10.75
C VAL A 10 -6.17 -5.51 -10.01
N ASN A 11 -4.86 -5.26 -10.04
CA ASN A 11 -3.84 -6.11 -9.44
C ASN A 11 -3.02 -5.40 -8.34
N VAL A 12 -3.60 -4.41 -7.66
CA VAL A 12 -2.96 -3.78 -6.51
C VAL A 12 -2.96 -4.76 -5.34
N GLY A 13 -1.76 -5.16 -4.90
CA GLY A 13 -1.56 -6.13 -3.83
C GLY A 13 -0.50 -5.68 -2.82
N CYS A 14 -0.09 -6.58 -1.93
CA CYS A 14 0.89 -6.31 -0.87
C CYS A 14 2.17 -5.67 -1.44
N GLU A 15 2.65 -6.22 -2.54
CA GLU A 15 3.92 -5.84 -3.17
C GLU A 15 3.86 -4.46 -3.84
N SER A 16 2.66 -3.96 -4.17
CA SER A 16 2.48 -2.61 -4.72
C SER A 16 2.92 -1.52 -3.73
N CYS A 17 2.90 -1.80 -2.43
CA CYS A 17 3.35 -0.88 -1.39
C CYS A 17 4.63 -1.33 -0.69
N HIS A 18 4.82 -2.64 -0.51
CA HIS A 18 5.86 -3.20 0.34
C HIS A 18 7.05 -3.80 -0.44
N GLY A 19 7.04 -3.71 -1.78
CA GLY A 19 8.08 -4.26 -2.64
C GLY A 19 8.00 -5.77 -2.83
N PRO A 20 8.96 -6.39 -3.55
CA PRO A 20 8.94 -7.81 -3.87
C PRO A 20 8.95 -8.68 -2.61
N GLY A 21 7.99 -9.60 -2.49
CA GLY A 21 7.80 -10.44 -1.30
C GLY A 21 8.44 -11.83 -1.37
N ALA A 22 8.94 -12.25 -2.53
CA ALA A 22 9.38 -13.64 -2.75
C ALA A 22 10.43 -14.13 -1.74
N ALA A 23 11.53 -13.40 -1.58
CA ALA A 23 12.59 -13.77 -0.63
C ALA A 23 12.13 -13.67 0.83
N HIS A 24 11.25 -12.70 1.14
CA HIS A 24 10.64 -12.58 2.47
C HIS A 24 9.74 -13.78 2.79
N ALA A 25 8.98 -14.29 1.81
CA ALA A 25 8.12 -15.45 2.01
C ALA A 25 8.91 -16.74 2.26
N GLU A 26 10.11 -16.87 1.68
CA GLU A 26 11.00 -18.01 1.90
C GLU A 26 11.72 -17.94 3.25
N ASN A 27 12.15 -16.76 3.68
CA ASN A 27 12.92 -16.56 4.92
C ASN A 27 12.54 -15.25 5.64
N PRO A 28 11.38 -15.20 6.32
CA PRO A 28 10.84 -13.96 6.89
C PRO A 28 11.60 -13.44 8.12
N GLU A 29 12.40 -14.29 8.77
CA GLU A 29 13.19 -13.91 9.94
C GLU A 29 14.47 -13.16 9.55
N GLU A 30 15.07 -13.50 8.40
CA GLU A 30 16.32 -12.88 7.92
C GLU A 30 16.08 -11.83 6.83
N VAL A 31 15.05 -12.00 6.00
CA VAL A 31 14.71 -11.09 4.90
C VAL A 31 13.51 -10.24 5.29
N GLY A 32 13.77 -8.99 5.65
CA GLY A 32 12.73 -8.01 5.92
C GLY A 32 11.95 -7.61 4.66
N ILE A 33 10.71 -7.18 4.85
CA ILE A 33 9.90 -6.49 3.84
C ILE A 33 9.77 -5.01 4.22
N LEU A 34 9.57 -4.12 3.24
CA LEU A 34 9.39 -2.69 3.52
C LEU A 34 8.12 -2.48 4.35
N ARG A 35 8.25 -2.15 5.65
CA ARG A 35 7.09 -2.01 6.55
C ARG A 35 6.45 -0.63 6.50
N ASP A 36 7.26 0.42 6.41
CA ASP A 36 6.80 1.81 6.33
C ASP A 36 7.13 2.38 4.96
N THR A 37 6.10 2.46 4.13
CA THR A 37 6.21 2.91 2.76
C THR A 37 6.14 4.44 2.70
N PRO A 38 7.03 5.11 1.94
CA PRO A 38 7.01 6.56 1.83
C PRO A 38 5.72 7.06 1.17
N ALA A 39 5.30 8.28 1.53
CA ALA A 39 4.12 8.91 0.93
C ALA A 39 4.19 9.01 -0.60
N SER A 40 5.41 9.08 -1.15
CA SER A 40 5.66 9.08 -2.60
C SER A 40 5.14 7.82 -3.31
N THR A 41 5.06 6.66 -2.64
CA THR A 41 4.46 5.45 -3.23
C THR A 41 2.96 5.60 -3.43
N CYS A 42 2.28 6.26 -2.49
CA CYS A 42 0.82 6.40 -2.52
C CYS A 42 0.38 7.25 -3.72
N VAL A 43 1.10 8.33 -4.00
CA VAL A 43 0.76 9.29 -5.07
C VAL A 43 1.12 8.80 -6.47
N GLN A 44 1.78 7.65 -6.60
CA GLN A 44 1.97 7.00 -7.91
C GLN A 44 0.62 6.63 -8.53
N CYS A 45 -0.30 6.10 -7.71
CA CYS A 45 -1.67 5.78 -8.12
C CYS A 45 -2.67 6.86 -7.70
N HIS A 46 -2.53 7.43 -6.50
CA HIS A 46 -3.41 8.48 -6.01
C HIS A 46 -3.00 9.86 -6.55
N ASN A 47 -3.24 10.05 -7.83
CA ASN A 47 -2.99 11.29 -8.56
C ASN A 47 -4.29 11.84 -9.15
N ALA A 48 -4.21 12.97 -9.86
CA ALA A 48 -5.37 13.66 -10.42
C ALA A 48 -6.22 12.82 -11.41
N GLN A 49 -5.66 11.76 -12.01
CA GLN A 49 -6.38 10.91 -12.96
C GLN A 49 -7.24 9.86 -12.25
N HIS A 50 -6.78 9.32 -11.11
CA HIS A 50 -7.43 8.19 -10.44
C HIS A 50 -8.03 8.53 -9.07
N SER A 51 -7.61 9.63 -8.46
CA SER A 51 -8.02 10.02 -7.10
C SER A 51 -7.80 11.52 -6.86
N ASP A 52 -8.58 12.35 -7.55
CA ASP A 52 -8.58 13.82 -7.46
C ASP A 52 -8.90 14.39 -6.05
N LEU A 53 -9.46 13.57 -5.16
CA LEU A 53 -9.75 13.91 -3.76
C LEU A 53 -8.87 13.14 -2.75
N PHE A 54 -7.67 12.72 -3.14
CA PHE A 54 -6.77 12.01 -2.23
C PHE A 54 -6.22 12.94 -1.14
N ASP A 55 -6.37 12.51 0.12
CA ASP A 55 -5.70 13.08 1.28
C ASP A 55 -4.87 11.99 1.96
N TYR A 56 -3.55 12.16 1.98
CA TYR A 56 -2.62 11.11 2.44
C TYR A 56 -2.93 10.66 3.87
N GLU A 57 -3.10 11.61 4.79
CA GLU A 57 -3.29 11.30 6.22
C GLU A 57 -4.62 10.62 6.51
N SER A 58 -5.70 11.07 5.88
CA SER A 58 -7.03 10.47 6.09
C SER A 58 -7.12 9.09 5.46
N TYR A 59 -6.56 8.88 4.26
CA TYR A 59 -6.62 7.60 3.58
C TYR A 59 -5.67 6.57 4.21
N LYS A 60 -4.46 6.97 4.64
CA LYS A 60 -3.52 6.08 5.35
C LYS A 60 -4.15 5.43 6.57
N LYS A 61 -4.97 6.17 7.33
CA LYS A 61 -5.69 5.66 8.52
C LYS A 61 -6.71 4.56 8.20
N THR A 62 -7.16 4.44 6.95
CA THR A 62 -8.08 3.37 6.53
C THR A 62 -7.36 2.05 6.26
N MET A 63 -6.06 2.10 5.95
CA MET A 63 -5.22 0.91 5.75
C MET A 63 -4.62 0.43 7.07
N ILE A 64 -4.26 1.36 7.96
CA ILE A 64 -3.64 1.03 9.26
C ILE A 64 -4.69 0.47 10.23
N VAL A 65 -4.63 -0.84 10.46
CA VAL A 65 -5.57 -1.60 11.29
C VAL A 65 -4.82 -2.60 12.18
N PRO A 66 -5.43 -3.18 13.24
CA PRO A 66 -4.77 -4.24 14.01
C PRO A 66 -4.30 -5.39 13.12
N GLY A 67 -3.01 -5.74 13.21
CA GLY A 67 -2.37 -6.73 12.33
C GLY A 67 -1.79 -6.15 11.03
N HIS A 68 -2.04 -4.89 10.70
CA HIS A 68 -1.44 -4.18 9.56
C HIS A 68 -1.10 -2.73 9.92
N GLY A 69 0.16 -2.47 10.30
CA GLY A 69 0.63 -1.17 10.79
C GLY A 69 0.37 -0.92 12.28
N LEU A 70 -0.63 -1.59 12.87
CA LEU A 70 -0.85 -1.62 14.33
C LEU A 70 -0.56 -3.02 14.90
N PRO A 71 -0.26 -3.13 16.21
CA PRO A 71 -0.17 -4.42 16.89
C PRO A 71 -1.43 -5.28 16.65
N PRO A 72 -1.28 -6.61 16.53
CA PRO A 72 -2.43 -7.52 16.51
C PRO A 72 -3.21 -7.42 17.83
N ARG A 73 -4.52 -7.70 17.78
CA ARG A 73 -5.38 -7.80 18.97
C ARG A 73 -5.18 -9.12 19.69
#